data_AF-A0A1Y1R3K4-F1
#
_entry.id   AF-A0A1Y1R3K4-F1
#
_cell.length_a   1.000
_cell.length_b   1.000
_cell.length_c   1.000
_cell.angle_alpha   90.00
_cell.angle_beta   90.00
_cell.angle_gamma   90.00
#
_symmetry.space_group_name_H-M   'P 1'
#
loop_
_entity.id
_entity.type
_entity.pdbx_description
1 polymer ?
#
loop_
_entity_poly.entity_id
_entity_poly.type
_entity_poly.pdbx_seq_one_letter_code
_entity_poly.pdbx_strand_id
1 'polypeptide(L)'
;MPDTQGASLFDELTRIGIHPDLARRMDKSQDPEHVATKKDLMIFQEMMLQMQFRNEKAMSDLREEVRSIASDVRDLRTDMHGEVNSLRAEMKMEIASVRSEMKTEIAAVRTEMHGLSRQFWITFGGLITTILSVFLVNWYFHALTG
;
A
#
# COMPACT_ATOMS: atom_id res chain seq x y z
N MET A 1 71.72 -20.73 -29.48
CA MET A 1 70.26 -20.97 -29.33
C MET A 1 69.70 -20.99 -30.73
N PRO A 2 69.14 -22.09 -31.25
CA PRO A 2 68.65 -22.12 -32.62
C PRO A 2 67.26 -21.48 -32.67
N ASP A 3 67.11 -20.54 -33.60
CA ASP A 3 65.92 -19.73 -33.83
C ASP A 3 64.68 -20.60 -34.05
N THR A 4 63.71 -20.46 -33.15
CA THR A 4 62.36 -21.02 -33.30
C THR A 4 61.51 -20.13 -34.20
N GLN A 5 61.99 -19.78 -35.39
CA GLN A 5 61.10 -19.36 -36.47
C GLN A 5 60.65 -20.63 -37.17
N GLY A 6 59.48 -21.13 -36.76
CA GLY A 6 58.85 -22.29 -37.39
C GLY A 6 58.76 -22.05 -38.89
N ALA A 7 59.21 -23.03 -39.68
CA ALA A 7 59.02 -23.02 -41.12
C ALA A 7 57.54 -22.70 -41.43
N SER A 8 57.25 -21.87 -42.44
CA SER A 8 55.86 -21.58 -42.78
C SER A 8 55.14 -22.88 -43.12
N LEU A 9 53.82 -22.96 -42.85
CA LEU A 9 53.03 -24.15 -43.16
C LEU A 9 53.24 -24.55 -44.64
N PHE A 10 53.36 -23.56 -45.52
CA PHE A 10 53.75 -23.74 -46.92
C PHE A 10 55.09 -24.46 -47.10
N ASP A 11 56.16 -24.03 -46.43
CA ASP A 11 57.49 -24.66 -46.51
C ASP A 11 57.47 -26.09 -45.98
N GLU A 12 56.72 -26.33 -44.89
CA GLU A 12 56.61 -27.63 -44.26
C GLU A 12 55.85 -28.62 -45.14
N LEU A 13 54.70 -28.23 -45.70
CA LEU A 13 53.90 -29.05 -46.63
C LEU A 13 54.69 -29.39 -47.91
N THR A 14 55.45 -28.44 -48.44
CA THR A 14 56.29 -28.65 -49.63
C THR A 14 57.44 -29.62 -49.34
N ARG A 15 57.99 -29.60 -48.11
CA ARG A 15 59.08 -30.49 -47.67
C ARG A 15 58.67 -31.96 -47.57
N ILE A 16 57.39 -32.25 -47.29
CA ILE A 16 56.80 -33.60 -47.25
C ILE A 16 56.30 -34.09 -48.62
N GLY A 17 56.52 -33.31 -49.69
CA GLY A 17 56.21 -33.71 -51.06
C GLY A 17 54.82 -33.32 -51.56
N ILE A 18 54.11 -32.43 -50.85
CA ILE A 18 52.81 -31.89 -51.31
C ILE A 18 53.04 -30.90 -52.46
N HIS A 19 52.19 -30.96 -53.49
CA HIS A 19 52.28 -30.08 -54.65
C HIS A 19 52.21 -28.59 -54.22
N PRO A 20 53.08 -27.70 -54.74
CA PRO A 20 53.16 -26.30 -54.30
C PRO A 20 51.84 -25.53 -54.40
N ASP A 21 51.01 -25.82 -55.41
CA ASP A 21 49.68 -25.19 -55.54
C ASP A 21 48.70 -25.62 -54.44
N LEU A 22 48.79 -26.87 -53.97
CA LEU A 22 47.97 -27.37 -52.88
C LEU A 22 48.47 -26.82 -51.54
N ALA A 23 49.79 -26.82 -51.33
CA ALA A 23 50.41 -26.22 -50.15
C ALA A 23 50.02 -24.75 -49.99
N ARG A 24 50.04 -23.96 -51.08
CA ARG A 24 49.67 -22.53 -51.05
C ARG A 24 48.19 -22.29 -50.76
N ARG A 25 47.31 -23.21 -51.19
CA ARG A 25 45.87 -23.15 -50.88
C ARG A 25 45.60 -23.49 -49.42
N MET A 26 46.30 -24.48 -48.87
CA MET A 26 46.16 -24.89 -47.47
C MET A 26 46.72 -23.81 -46.52
N ASP A 27 47.85 -23.21 -46.86
CA ASP A 27 48.45 -22.08 -46.14
C ASP A 27 47.51 -20.86 -46.10
N LYS A 28 46.97 -20.44 -47.26
CA LYS A 28 45.94 -19.38 -47.32
C LYS A 28 44.65 -19.73 -46.57
N SER A 29 44.30 -21.01 -46.46
CA SER A 29 43.12 -21.44 -45.69
C SER A 29 43.34 -21.46 -44.19
N GLN A 30 44.60 -21.42 -43.74
CA GLN A 30 45.00 -21.28 -42.34
C GLN A 30 45.42 -19.85 -41.99
N ASP A 31 45.23 -18.90 -42.90
CA ASP A 31 45.53 -17.49 -42.67
C ASP A 31 44.77 -16.99 -41.43
N PRO A 32 45.47 -16.53 -40.37
CA PRO A 32 44.85 -16.05 -39.14
C PRO A 32 43.83 -14.92 -39.36
N GLU A 33 43.89 -14.22 -40.49
CA GLU A 33 42.95 -13.15 -40.84
C GLU A 33 41.54 -13.69 -41.16
N HIS A 34 41.41 -14.96 -41.56
CA HIS A 34 40.14 -15.55 -42.02
C HIS A 34 39.67 -16.74 -41.17
N VAL A 35 40.48 -17.24 -40.24
CA VAL A 35 40.14 -18.40 -39.40
C VAL A 35 40.15 -18.02 -37.93
N ALA A 36 39.08 -18.35 -37.22
CA ALA A 36 39.02 -18.14 -35.77
C ALA A 36 40.12 -18.94 -35.08
N THR A 37 41.01 -18.25 -34.37
CA THR A 37 42.06 -18.88 -33.60
C THR A 37 41.50 -19.46 -32.31
N LYS A 38 42.25 -20.37 -31.67
CA LYS A 38 41.90 -20.89 -30.35
C LYS A 38 41.70 -19.78 -29.31
N LYS A 39 42.44 -18.66 -29.44
CA LYS A 39 42.30 -17.49 -28.57
C LYS A 39 40.95 -16.81 -28.78
N ASP A 40 40.51 -16.63 -30.02
CA ASP A 40 39.21 -16.02 -30.34
C ASP A 40 38.06 -16.88 -29.79
N LEU A 41 38.18 -18.20 -29.89
CA LEU A 41 37.21 -19.13 -29.33
C LEU A 41 37.17 -19.07 -27.79
N MET A 42 38.32 -18.91 -27.14
CA MET A 42 38.40 -18.73 -25.68
C MET A 42 37.77 -17.40 -25.25
N ILE A 43 38.06 -16.31 -25.95
CA ILE A 43 37.45 -14.99 -25.69
C ILE A 43 35.93 -15.07 -25.84
N PHE A 44 35.44 -15.73 -26.90
CA PHE A 44 34.02 -15.94 -27.11
C PHE A 44 33.39 -16.78 -25.98
N GLN A 45 34.04 -17.88 -25.58
CA GLN A 45 33.58 -18.72 -24.48
C GLN A 45 33.49 -17.94 -23.16
N GLU A 46 34.49 -17.12 -22.87
CA GLU A 46 34.52 -16.28 -21.67
C GLU A 46 33.42 -15.21 -21.70
N MET A 47 33.20 -14.58 -22.85
CA MET A 47 32.09 -13.64 -23.04
C MET A 47 30.73 -14.31 -22.82
N MET A 48 30.54 -15.53 -23.34
CA MET A 48 29.31 -16.30 -23.15
C MET A 48 29.08 -16.66 -21.68
N LEU A 49 30.11 -17.10 -20.96
CA LEU A 49 30.03 -17.38 -19.53
C LEU A 49 29.70 -16.13 -18.72
N GLN A 50 30.33 -14.99 -19.03
CA GLN A 50 30.01 -13.72 -18.37
C GLN A 50 28.57 -13.28 -18.66
N MET A 51 28.07 -13.49 -19.88
CA MET A 51 26.68 -13.19 -20.21
C MET A 51 25.70 -14.08 -19.42
N GLN A 52 25.98 -15.38 -19.31
CA GLN A 52 25.19 -16.31 -18.50
C GLN A 52 25.17 -15.89 -17.03
N PHE A 53 26.34 -15.58 -16.46
CA PHE A 53 26.46 -15.13 -15.08
C PHE A 53 25.68 -13.82 -14.82
N ARG A 54 25.77 -12.85 -15.73
CA ARG A 54 25.00 -11.60 -15.62
C ARG A 54 23.50 -11.84 -15.68
N ASN A 55 23.05 -12.73 -16.56
CA ASN A 55 21.64 -13.09 -16.66
C ASN A 55 21.14 -13.80 -15.39
N GLU A 56 21.92 -14.74 -14.85
CA GLU A 56 21.58 -15.44 -13.60
C GLU A 56 21.51 -14.47 -12.43
N LYS A 57 22.48 -13.55 -12.33
CA LYS A 57 22.48 -12.51 -11.30
C LYS A 57 21.27 -11.59 -11.42
N ALA A 58 21.01 -11.04 -12.61
CA ALA A 58 19.85 -10.18 -12.84
C ALA A 58 18.52 -10.89 -12.52
N MET A 59 18.40 -12.17 -12.85
CA MET A 59 17.24 -12.98 -12.50
C MET A 59 17.11 -13.23 -11.00
N SER A 60 18.24 -13.38 -10.30
CA SER A 60 18.26 -13.50 -8.83
C SER A 60 17.78 -12.21 -8.18
N ASP A 61 18.35 -11.08 -8.58
CA ASP A 61 18.02 -9.75 -8.04
C ASP A 61 16.53 -9.43 -8.28
N LEU A 62 16.03 -9.67 -9.50
CA LEU A 62 14.60 -9.50 -9.82
C LEU A 62 13.68 -10.41 -8.97
N ARG A 63 14.09 -11.65 -8.70
CA ARG A 63 13.31 -12.56 -7.85
C ARG A 63 13.25 -12.05 -6.41
N GLU A 64 14.32 -11.44 -5.93
CA GLU A 64 14.36 -10.86 -4.59
C GLU A 64 13.48 -9.61 -4.50
N GLU A 65 13.56 -8.70 -5.48
CA GLU A 65 12.69 -7.53 -5.56
C GLU A 65 11.20 -7.93 -5.62
N VAL A 66 10.85 -8.91 -6.46
CA VAL A 66 9.47 -9.42 -6.55
C VAL A 66 9.00 -10.02 -5.23
N ARG A 67 9.88 -10.72 -4.48
CA ARG A 67 9.53 -11.25 -3.15
C ARG A 67 9.33 -10.13 -2.13
N SER A 68 10.19 -9.11 -2.15
CA SER A 68 10.06 -7.95 -1.27
C SER A 68 8.74 -7.24 -1.52
N ILE A 69 8.46 -6.89 -2.78
CA ILE A 69 7.20 -6.22 -3.18
C ILE A 69 5.99 -7.08 -2.79
N ALA A 70 6.06 -8.40 -2.99
CA ALA A 70 4.97 -9.28 -2.58
C ALA A 70 4.77 -9.33 -1.05
N SER A 71 5.81 -9.09 -0.25
CA SER A 71 5.69 -8.91 1.20
C SER A 71 5.02 -7.57 1.51
N ASP A 72 5.56 -6.48 0.97
CA ASP A 72 5.06 -5.11 1.23
C ASP A 72 3.56 -4.99 0.87
N VAL A 73 3.14 -5.61 -0.24
CA VAL A 73 1.72 -5.63 -0.64
C VAL A 73 0.85 -6.42 0.34
N ARG A 74 1.35 -7.51 0.92
CA ARG A 74 0.60 -8.28 1.94
C ARG A 74 0.48 -7.50 3.24
N ASP A 75 1.55 -6.83 3.64
CA ASP A 75 1.59 -6.03 4.86
C ASP A 75 0.64 -4.85 4.73
N LEU A 76 0.74 -4.08 3.63
CA LEU A 76 -0.17 -2.97 3.33
C LEU A 76 -1.64 -3.43 3.30
N ARG A 77 -1.94 -4.59 2.70
CA ARG A 77 -3.29 -5.13 2.68
C ARG A 77 -3.80 -5.46 4.09
N THR A 78 -2.94 -5.98 4.95
CA THR A 78 -3.27 -6.32 6.33
C THR A 78 -3.54 -5.05 7.14
N ASP A 79 -2.67 -4.04 7.02
CA ASP A 79 -2.80 -2.75 7.69
C ASP A 79 -4.08 -2.04 7.28
N MET A 80 -4.36 -1.93 5.98
CA MET A 80 -5.59 -1.32 5.47
C MET A 80 -6.85 -2.03 5.99
N HIS A 81 -6.84 -3.37 6.07
CA HIS A 81 -7.96 -4.10 6.67
C HIS A 81 -8.11 -3.81 8.17
N GLY A 82 -7.00 -3.67 8.90
CA GLY A 82 -6.97 -3.26 10.30
C GLY A 82 -7.57 -1.87 10.50
N GLU A 83 -7.09 -0.89 9.76
CA GLU A 83 -7.55 0.51 9.83
C GLU A 83 -9.04 0.64 9.51
N VAL A 84 -9.51 0.00 8.43
CA VAL A 84 -10.94 0.02 8.06
C VAL A 84 -11.82 -0.59 9.17
N ASN A 85 -11.37 -1.65 9.82
CA ASN A 85 -12.10 -2.26 10.93
C ASN A 85 -12.09 -1.36 12.17
N SER A 86 -10.96 -0.71 12.48
CA SER A 86 -10.86 0.26 13.57
C SER A 86 -11.81 1.44 13.37
N LEU A 87 -11.75 2.08 12.20
CA LEU A 87 -12.62 3.21 11.85
C LEU A 87 -14.11 2.82 11.91
N ARG A 88 -14.46 1.63 11.42
CA ARG A 88 -15.84 1.13 11.52
C ARG A 88 -16.28 0.92 12.97
N ALA A 89 -15.39 0.49 13.86
CA ALA A 89 -15.70 0.33 15.28
C ALA A 89 -15.86 1.69 15.96
N GLU A 90 -14.95 2.63 15.71
CA GLU A 90 -14.99 4.01 16.21
C GLU A 90 -16.30 4.70 15.80
N MET A 91 -16.65 4.68 14.51
CA MET A 91 -17.90 5.27 14.03
C MET A 91 -19.14 4.67 14.71
N LYS A 92 -19.16 3.36 14.97
CA LYS A 92 -20.28 2.72 15.68
C LYS A 92 -20.38 3.21 17.13
N MET A 93 -19.24 3.37 17.81
CA MET A 93 -19.21 3.89 19.18
C MET A 93 -19.66 5.35 19.23
N GLU A 94 -19.16 6.20 18.33
CA GLU A 94 -19.54 7.60 18.25
C GLU A 94 -21.03 7.78 17.96
N ILE A 95 -21.58 7.04 16.99
CA ILE A 95 -23.03 7.07 16.70
C ILE A 95 -23.85 6.63 17.92
N ALA A 96 -23.38 5.63 18.67
CA ALA A 96 -24.04 5.19 19.89
C ALA A 96 -23.98 6.26 20.99
N SER A 97 -22.83 6.95 21.14
CA SER A 97 -22.65 8.06 22.08
C SER A 97 -23.61 9.20 21.78
N VAL A 98 -23.60 9.70 20.53
CA VAL A 98 -24.48 10.78 20.08
C VAL A 98 -25.95 10.42 20.27
N ARG A 99 -26.34 9.17 19.97
CA ARG A 99 -27.73 8.71 20.21
C ARG A 99 -28.09 8.73 21.71
N SER A 100 -27.15 8.38 22.59
CA SER A 100 -27.35 8.40 24.03
C SER A 100 -27.45 9.83 24.58
N GLU A 101 -26.58 10.71 24.11
CA GLU A 101 -26.58 12.14 24.43
C GLU A 101 -27.91 12.77 24.03
N MET A 102 -28.34 12.59 22.77
CA MET A 102 -29.64 13.10 22.30
C MET A 102 -30.82 12.57 23.12
N LYS A 103 -30.81 11.28 23.52
CA LYS A 103 -31.86 10.72 24.39
C LYS A 103 -31.91 11.41 25.73
N THR A 104 -30.73 11.68 26.30
CA THR A 104 -30.58 12.36 27.60
C THR A 104 -31.08 13.80 27.51
N GLU A 105 -30.67 14.53 26.47
CA GLU A 105 -31.10 15.92 26.25
C GLU A 105 -32.62 16.02 26.02
N ILE A 106 -33.20 15.13 25.20
CA ILE A 106 -34.65 15.09 25.00
C ILE A 106 -35.40 14.81 26.32
N ALA A 107 -34.87 13.93 27.17
CA ALA A 107 -35.46 13.66 28.48
C ALA A 107 -35.33 14.85 29.44
N ALA A 108 -34.21 15.57 29.40
CA ALA A 108 -34.01 16.80 30.16
C ALA A 108 -35.02 17.88 29.74
N VAL A 109 -35.14 18.15 28.43
CA VAL A 109 -36.11 19.10 27.88
C VAL A 109 -37.54 18.73 28.28
N ARG A 110 -37.91 17.45 28.20
CA ARG A 110 -39.25 16.99 28.64
C ARG A 110 -39.48 17.27 30.13
N THR A 111 -38.48 17.02 30.97
CA THR A 111 -38.54 17.30 32.41
C THR A 111 -38.72 18.80 32.67
N GLU A 112 -37.97 19.64 31.98
CA GLU A 112 -38.08 21.10 32.07
C GLU A 112 -39.48 21.59 31.66
N MET A 113 -40.04 21.07 30.56
CA MET A 113 -41.40 21.40 30.13
C MET A 113 -42.46 21.02 31.17
N HIS A 114 -42.35 19.86 31.81
CA HIS A 114 -43.24 19.46 32.89
C HIS A 114 -43.06 20.34 34.13
N GLY A 115 -41.82 20.71 34.45
CA GLY A 115 -41.50 21.65 35.53
C GLY A 115 -42.16 23.01 35.31
N LEU A 116 -42.01 23.58 34.12
CA LEU A 116 -42.65 24.85 33.73
C LEU A 116 -44.18 24.76 33.82
N SER A 117 -44.77 23.68 33.30
CA SER A 117 -46.22 23.47 33.37
C SER A 117 -46.72 23.38 34.82
N ARG A 118 -45.98 22.67 35.68
CA ARG A 118 -46.30 22.58 37.11
C ARG A 118 -46.19 23.95 37.79
N GLN A 119 -45.13 24.70 37.50
CA GLN A 119 -44.93 26.03 38.06
C GLN A 119 -46.07 26.96 37.65
N PHE A 120 -46.50 26.93 36.39
CA PHE A 120 -47.65 27.66 35.91
C PHE A 120 -48.92 27.33 36.70
N TRP A 121 -49.25 26.04 36.87
CA TRP A 121 -50.42 25.61 37.64
C TRP A 121 -50.39 26.11 39.09
N ILE A 122 -49.22 26.05 39.74
CA ILE A 122 -49.06 26.53 41.13
C ILE A 122 -49.22 28.05 41.19
N THR A 123 -48.51 28.82 40.35
CA THR A 123 -48.52 30.29 40.44
C THR A 123 -49.85 30.88 40.00
N PHE A 124 -50.36 30.48 38.84
CA PHE A 124 -51.62 31.02 38.31
C PHE A 124 -52.83 30.46 39.07
N GLY A 125 -52.84 29.18 39.42
CA GLY A 125 -53.89 28.60 40.25
C GLY A 125 -53.95 29.25 41.64
N GLY A 126 -52.79 29.45 42.28
CA GLY A 126 -52.69 30.18 43.54
C GLY A 126 -53.26 31.60 43.43
N LEU A 127 -52.85 32.36 42.42
CA LEU A 127 -53.37 33.71 42.19
C LEU A 127 -54.91 33.72 42.01
N ILE A 128 -55.45 32.85 41.18
CA ILE A 128 -56.91 32.76 40.94
C ILE A 128 -57.65 32.43 42.26
N THR A 129 -57.16 31.46 43.04
CA THR A 129 -57.80 31.11 44.33
C THR A 129 -57.80 32.28 45.30
N THR A 130 -56.70 33.06 45.38
CA THR A 130 -56.67 34.26 46.23
C THR A 130 -57.68 35.31 45.78
N ILE A 131 -57.76 35.59 44.48
CA ILE A 131 -58.72 36.55 43.91
C ILE A 131 -60.16 36.11 44.21
N LEU A 132 -60.50 34.84 43.91
CA LEU A 132 -61.82 34.29 44.19
C LEU A 132 -62.18 34.33 45.67
N SER A 133 -61.21 34.09 46.57
CA SER A 133 -61.45 34.17 48.01
C SER A 133 -61.86 35.58 48.47
N VAL A 134 -61.21 36.62 47.94
CA VAL A 134 -61.53 38.03 48.25
C VAL A 134 -62.93 38.38 47.73
N PHE A 135 -63.25 37.98 46.50
CA PHE A 135 -64.59 38.19 45.93
C PHE A 135 -65.67 37.48 46.73
N LEU A 136 -65.44 36.23 47.16
CA LEU A 136 -66.38 35.44 47.93
C LEU A 136 -66.68 36.10 49.29
N VAL A 137 -65.64 36.53 50.01
CA VAL A 137 -65.78 37.24 51.29
C VAL A 137 -66.56 38.55 51.11
N ASN A 138 -66.23 39.33 50.09
CA ASN A 138 -66.93 40.58 49.78
C ASN A 138 -68.41 40.36 49.43
N TRP A 139 -68.72 39.31 48.66
CA TRP A 139 -70.09 38.93 48.33
C TRP A 139 -70.88 38.53 49.58
N TYR A 140 -70.29 37.69 50.44
CA TYR A 140 -70.91 37.28 51.71
C TYR A 140 -71.21 38.46 52.63
N PHE A 141 -70.28 39.42 52.74
CA PHE A 141 -70.47 40.63 53.53
C PHE A 141 -71.65 41.47 53.02
N HIS A 142 -71.70 41.78 51.72
CA HIS A 142 -72.82 42.53 51.13
C HIS A 142 -74.16 41.82 51.29
N ALA A 143 -74.20 40.49 51.20
CA ALA A 143 -75.42 39.70 51.38
C ALA A 143 -75.96 39.73 52.82
N LEU A 144 -75.12 40.02 53.82
CA LEU A 144 -75.49 40.13 55.23
C LEU A 144 -75.91 41.55 55.64
N THR A 145 -75.36 42.57 54.99
CA THR A 145 -75.60 43.99 55.33
C THR A 145 -76.63 44.68 54.45
N GLY A 146 -77.14 44.00 53.41
CA GLY A 146 -78.12 44.50 52.44
C GLY A 146 -79.55 44.05 52.69
#